data_AF-X1EHG4-F1
#
_entry.id   AF-X1EHG4-F1
#
_cell.length_a   1.000
_cell.length_b   1.000
_cell.length_c   1.000
_cell.angle_alpha   90.00
_cell.angle_beta   90.00
_cell.angle_gamma   90.00
#
_symmetry.space_group_name_H-M   'P 1'
#
loop_
_entity.id
_entity.type
_entity.pdbx_description
1 polymer ?
#
loop_
_entity_poly.entity_id
_entity_poly.type
_entity_poly.pdbx_seq_one_letter_code
_entity_poly.pdbx_strand_id
1 'polypeptide(L)'
;SLLSSTYFCVNGIALINESELNGDDTVNWVLNHQNFLDGGFSDWVEGNDQRTSSVSASYYAFNLLETFGSLDLLNEDIFQIEFDYLMLIIIPSTIAVIIGIIYFFIRRRRI
;
A
#
# COMPACT_ATOMS: atom_id res chain seq x y z
N SER A 1 -12.79 -9.53 -5.71
CA SER A 1 -12.51 -10.98 -5.62
C SER A 1 -11.68 -11.21 -4.36
N LEU A 2 -11.69 -12.42 -3.78
CA LEU A 2 -10.86 -12.71 -2.59
C LEU A 2 -9.50 -13.28 -3.05
N LEU A 3 -8.43 -12.95 -2.33
CA LEU A 3 -7.09 -13.51 -2.57
C LEU A 3 -7.09 -15.03 -2.45
N SER A 4 -7.87 -15.56 -1.50
CA SER A 4 -8.03 -17.01 -1.31
C SER A 4 -8.62 -17.71 -2.53
N SER A 5 -9.67 -17.15 -3.13
CA SER A 5 -10.28 -17.73 -4.34
C SER A 5 -9.32 -17.70 -5.52
N THR A 6 -8.63 -16.58 -5.73
CA THR A 6 -7.63 -16.45 -6.79
C THR A 6 -6.50 -17.45 -6.61
N TYR A 7 -5.98 -17.60 -5.38
CA TYR A 7 -4.95 -18.60 -5.05
C TYR A 7 -5.36 -20.03 -5.41
N PHE A 8 -6.57 -20.46 -5.04
CA PHE A 8 -7.01 -21.81 -5.38
C PHE A 8 -7.25 -21.99 -6.88
N CYS A 9 -7.76 -20.97 -7.59
CA CYS A 9 -7.93 -21.02 -9.04
C CYS A 9 -6.59 -21.11 -9.77
N VAL A 10 -5.62 -20.26 -9.43
CA VAL A 10 -4.28 -20.26 -10.02
C VAL A 10 -3.60 -21.61 -9.81
N ASN A 11 -3.62 -22.14 -8.59
CA ASN A 11 -3.07 -23.47 -8.32
C ASN A 11 -3.78 -24.58 -9.10
N GLY A 12 -5.11 -24.51 -9.21
CA GLY A 12 -5.88 -25.46 -10.00
C GLY A 12 -5.50 -25.45 -11.48
N ILE A 13 -5.33 -24.26 -12.06
CA ILE A 13 -4.92 -24.09 -13.45
C ILE A 13 -3.46 -24.57 -13.63
N ALA A 14 -2.54 -24.17 -12.75
CA ALA A 14 -1.14 -24.57 -12.79
C ALA A 14 -0.94 -26.09 -12.77
N LEU A 15 -1.78 -26.81 -12.01
CA LEU A 15 -1.76 -28.28 -11.96
C LEU A 15 -2.25 -28.95 -13.25
N ILE A 16 -3.07 -28.27 -14.06
CA ILE A 16 -3.64 -28.81 -15.30
C ILE A 16 -2.81 -28.37 -16.50
N ASN A 17 -2.64 -27.06 -16.67
CA ASN A 17 -1.84 -26.45 -17.71
C ASN A 17 -1.39 -25.04 -17.30
N GLU A 18 -0.11 -24.90 -16.95
CA GLU A 18 0.51 -23.63 -16.56
C GLU A 18 0.45 -22.55 -17.65
N SER A 19 0.39 -22.93 -18.94
CA SER A 19 0.36 -21.95 -20.04
C SER A 19 -0.93 -21.13 -20.12
N GLU A 20 -1.99 -21.54 -19.42
CA GLU A 20 -3.29 -20.84 -19.39
C GLU A 20 -3.33 -19.73 -18.33
N LEU A 21 -2.27 -19.57 -17.53
CA LEU A 21 -2.21 -18.52 -16.52
C LEU A 21 -1.99 -17.15 -17.17
N ASN A 22 -2.88 -16.19 -16.87
CA ASN A 22 -2.65 -14.77 -17.18
C ASN A 22 -1.89 -14.11 -16.02
N GLY A 23 -0.57 -14.03 -16.15
CA GLY A 23 0.33 -13.54 -15.11
C GLY A 23 0.19 -12.06 -14.81
N ASP A 24 0.36 -11.20 -15.82
CA ASP A 24 0.50 -9.75 -15.63
C ASP A 24 -0.73 -9.12 -14.95
N ASP A 25 -1.94 -9.47 -15.40
CA ASP A 25 -3.17 -8.93 -14.82
C ASP A 25 -3.38 -9.43 -13.39
N THR A 26 -3.08 -10.71 -13.13
CA THR A 26 -3.22 -11.31 -11.80
C THR A 26 -2.22 -10.71 -10.83
N VAL A 27 -0.97 -10.53 -11.24
CA VAL A 27 0.09 -9.91 -10.44
C VAL A 27 -0.26 -8.48 -10.08
N ASN A 28 -0.63 -7.65 -11.06
CA ASN A 28 -1.06 -6.27 -10.80
C ASN A 28 -2.27 -6.22 -9.86
N TRP A 29 -3.23 -7.13 -10.04
CA TRP A 29 -4.37 -7.24 -9.15
C TRP A 29 -3.94 -7.60 -7.72
N VAL A 30 -3.04 -8.57 -7.52
CA VAL A 30 -2.51 -8.93 -6.19
C VAL A 30 -1.76 -7.76 -5.55
N LEU A 31 -0.88 -7.07 -6.30
CA LEU A 31 -0.12 -5.92 -5.78
C LEU A 31 -1.02 -4.77 -5.31
N ASN A 32 -2.17 -4.56 -5.95
CA ASN A 32 -3.16 -3.57 -5.50
C ASN A 32 -3.81 -3.91 -4.15
N HIS A 33 -3.68 -5.16 -3.67
CA HIS A 33 -4.12 -5.57 -2.33
C HIS A 33 -3.04 -5.34 -1.25
N GLN A 34 -1.84 -4.89 -1.62
CA GLN A 34 -0.76 -4.62 -0.68
C GLN A 34 -1.07 -3.33 0.10
N ASN A 35 -1.05 -3.42 1.42
CA ASN A 35 -1.24 -2.30 2.30
C ASN A 35 0.09 -1.55 2.46
N PHE A 36 0.10 -0.25 2.17
CA PHE A 36 1.31 0.56 2.23
C PHE A 36 1.69 0.99 3.65
N LEU A 37 0.79 0.89 4.64
CA LEU A 37 1.08 1.25 6.04
C LEU A 37 1.78 0.14 6.81
N ASP A 38 1.44 -1.13 6.53
CA ASP A 38 1.98 -2.29 7.26
C ASP A 38 2.70 -3.31 6.37
N GLY A 39 2.66 -3.16 5.04
CA GLY A 39 3.29 -4.05 4.07
C GLY A 39 2.57 -5.38 3.86
N GLY A 40 1.51 -5.67 4.60
CA GLY A 40 0.70 -6.87 4.47
C GLY A 40 -0.32 -6.80 3.35
N PHE A 41 -1.20 -7.80 3.25
CA PHE A 41 -2.29 -7.81 2.27
C PHE A 41 -3.65 -7.96 2.94
N SER A 42 -4.68 -7.44 2.27
CA SER A 42 -6.08 -7.60 2.66
C SER A 42 -6.93 -7.97 1.45
N ASP A 43 -8.10 -8.57 1.63
CA ASP A 43 -9.05 -8.85 0.52
C ASP A 43 -9.74 -7.59 -0.02
N TRP A 44 -9.45 -6.43 0.58
CA TRP A 44 -10.05 -5.16 0.21
C TRP A 44 -9.11 -4.34 -0.65
N VAL A 45 -9.64 -3.80 -1.75
CA VAL A 45 -8.95 -2.84 -2.61
C VAL A 45 -9.92 -1.72 -2.94
N GLU A 46 -9.69 -0.54 -2.36
CA GLU A 46 -10.40 0.66 -2.77
C GLU A 46 -9.56 1.91 -2.48
N GLY A 47 -8.86 2.40 -3.51
CA GLY A 47 -8.07 3.63 -3.45
C GLY A 47 -7.14 3.69 -2.23
N ASN A 48 -7.35 4.71 -1.40
CA ASN A 48 -6.49 4.99 -0.24
C ASN A 48 -7.00 4.36 1.06
N ASP A 49 -8.04 3.50 0.99
CA ASP A 49 -8.59 2.80 2.16
C ASP A 49 -7.67 1.65 2.58
N GLN A 50 -6.77 1.94 3.52
CA GLN A 50 -5.80 0.98 4.07
C GLN A 50 -6.43 0.16 5.21
N ARG A 51 -7.23 -0.83 4.84
CA ARG A 51 -7.80 -1.77 5.80
C ARG A 51 -6.73 -2.68 6.39
N THR A 52 -6.95 -3.09 7.64
CA THR A 52 -6.05 -3.97 8.38
C THR A 52 -5.72 -5.22 7.56
N SER A 53 -4.42 -5.47 7.38
CA SER A 53 -3.92 -6.68 6.74
C SER A 53 -4.27 -7.92 7.55
N SER A 54 -4.38 -9.06 6.88
CA SER A 54 -4.59 -10.35 7.54
C SER A 54 -3.51 -11.34 7.15
N VAL A 55 -3.09 -12.18 8.11
CA VAL A 55 -2.05 -13.19 7.89
C VAL A 55 -2.42 -14.14 6.74
N SER A 56 -3.70 -14.54 6.65
CA SER A 56 -4.20 -15.39 5.58
C SER A 56 -4.13 -14.72 4.21
N ALA A 57 -4.55 -13.46 4.11
CA ALA A 57 -4.47 -12.71 2.85
C ALA A 57 -3.01 -12.53 2.41
N SER A 58 -2.13 -12.15 3.33
CA SER A 58 -0.68 -12.05 3.06
C SER A 58 -0.09 -13.37 2.60
N TYR A 59 -0.49 -14.50 3.21
CA TYR A 59 -0.06 -15.82 2.78
C TYR A 59 -0.48 -16.10 1.33
N TYR A 60 -1.75 -15.90 0.99
CA TYR A 60 -2.23 -16.15 -0.37
C TYR A 60 -1.59 -15.23 -1.41
N ALA A 61 -1.48 -13.93 -1.10
CA ALA A 61 -0.84 -12.95 -1.98
C ALA A 61 0.63 -13.30 -2.24
N PHE A 62 1.38 -13.64 -1.19
CA PHE A 62 2.80 -14.01 -1.32
C PHE A 62 2.96 -15.24 -2.22
N ASN A 63 2.20 -16.31 -1.99
CA ASN A 63 2.30 -17.51 -2.81
C ASN A 63 1.85 -17.28 -4.26
N LEU A 64 0.88 -16.39 -4.49
CA LEU A 64 0.49 -15.98 -5.84
C LEU A 64 1.66 -15.28 -6.55
N LEU A 65 2.29 -14.30 -5.91
CA LEU A 65 3.46 -13.61 -6.48
C LEU A 65 4.64 -14.56 -6.71
N GLU A 66 4.86 -15.51 -5.80
CA GLU A 66 5.87 -16.56 -5.95
C GLU A 66 5.58 -17.46 -7.17
N THR A 67 4.32 -17.86 -7.35
CA THR A 67 3.88 -18.68 -8.51
C THR A 67 4.16 -17.97 -9.83
N PHE A 68 4.00 -16.65 -9.86
CA PHE A 68 4.28 -15.82 -11.04
C PHE A 68 5.72 -15.30 -11.11
N GLY A 69 6.62 -15.72 -10.21
CA GLY A 69 8.01 -15.26 -10.18
C GLY A 69 8.15 -13.75 -10.01
N SER A 70 7.19 -13.11 -9.35
CA SER A 70 7.01 -11.65 -9.26
C SER A 70 7.24 -11.12 -7.84
N LEU A 71 8.00 -11.83 -7.01
CA LEU A 71 8.31 -11.42 -5.64
C LEU A 71 9.18 -10.15 -5.59
N ASP A 72 9.94 -9.87 -6.64
CA ASP A 72 10.74 -8.67 -6.82
C ASP A 72 9.89 -7.39 -6.97
N LEU A 73 8.61 -7.52 -7.28
CA LEU A 73 7.65 -6.41 -7.38
C LEU A 73 7.02 -6.03 -6.04
N LEU A 74 7.31 -6.77 -4.96
CA LEU A 74 6.84 -6.41 -3.63
C LEU A 74 7.38 -5.02 -3.26
N ASN A 75 6.46 -4.12 -2.91
CA ASN A 75 6.85 -2.76 -2.57
C ASN A 75 7.57 -2.76 -1.21
N GLU A 76 8.86 -2.43 -1.20
CA GLU A 76 9.65 -2.25 0.01
C GLU A 76 9.38 -0.90 0.69
N ASP A 77 8.77 0.06 -0.02
CA ASP A 77 8.47 1.39 0.50
C ASP A 77 7.18 1.38 1.34
N ILE A 78 7.29 0.80 2.53
CA ILE A 78 6.27 0.89 3.57
C ILE A 78 6.27 2.32 4.14
N PHE A 79 5.10 2.84 4.52
CA PHE A 79 4.83 4.21 4.99
C PHE A 79 4.81 5.32 3.93
N GLN A 80 4.47 5.01 2.68
CA GLN A 80 4.11 6.06 1.72
C GLN A 80 2.77 6.70 2.10
N ILE A 81 2.83 7.83 2.81
CA ILE A 81 1.66 8.68 3.01
C ILE A 81 1.35 9.32 1.65
N GLU A 82 0.21 8.99 1.06
CA GLU A 82 -0.25 9.71 -0.12
C GLU A 82 -0.43 11.20 0.21
N PHE A 83 0.36 12.05 -0.44
CA PHE A 83 0.25 13.50 -0.29
C PHE A 83 -1.01 14.01 -1.00
N ASP A 84 -2.10 14.16 -0.25
CA ASP A 84 -3.26 14.93 -0.70
C ASP A 84 -2.84 16.39 -0.96
N TYR A 85 -3.37 17.01 -2.02
CA TYR A 85 -3.22 18.44 -2.30
C TYR A 85 -3.56 19.33 -1.09
N LEU A 86 -4.50 18.91 -0.24
CA LEU A 86 -4.81 19.62 1.00
C LEU A 86 -3.65 19.60 2.01
N MET A 87 -2.89 18.49 2.08
CA MET A 87 -1.72 18.41 2.96
C MET A 87 -0.60 19.34 2.51
N LEU A 88 -0.45 19.58 1.20
CA LEU A 88 0.51 20.55 0.66
C LEU A 88 0.23 21.99 1.12
N ILE A 89 -1.00 22.31 1.53
CA ILE A 89 -1.37 23.63 2.04
C ILE A 89 -1.29 23.67 3.58
N ILE A 90 -1.79 22.63 4.26
CA ILE A 90 -1.88 22.59 5.72
C ILE A 90 -0.49 22.57 6.37
N ILE A 91 0.42 21.74 5.85
CA ILE A 91 1.75 21.57 6.41
C ILE A 91 2.55 22.90 6.40
N PRO A 92 2.73 23.62 5.27
CA PRO A 92 3.46 24.88 5.29
C PRO A 92 2.73 25.98 6.07
N SER A 93 1.39 26.00 6.07
CA SER A 93 0.61 26.99 6.84
C SER A 93 0.83 26.84 8.34
N THR A 94 0.80 25.61 8.86
CA THR A 94 1.07 25.34 10.29
C THR A 94 2.51 25.70 10.67
N ILE A 95 3.49 25.38 9.81
CA ILE A 95 4.89 25.78 10.00
C ILE A 95 5.03 27.31 10.06
N ALA A 96 4.39 28.04 9.14
CA ALA A 96 4.44 29.50 9.10
C ALA A 96 3.85 30.14 10.38
N VAL A 97 2.74 29.61 10.89
CA VAL A 97 2.14 30.07 12.14
C VAL A 97 3.06 29.83 13.33
N ILE A 98 3.68 28.66 13.44
CA ILE A 98 4.63 28.34 14.52
C ILE A 98 5.82 29.30 14.47
N ILE A 99 6.41 29.52 13.28
CA ILE A 99 7.51 30.47 13.09
C ILE A 99 7.08 31.89 13.50
N GLY A 100 5.88 32.32 13.10
CA GLY A 100 5.33 33.62 13.47
C GLY A 100 5.16 33.80 14.98
N ILE A 101 4.65 32.78 15.68
CA ILE A 101 4.50 32.78 17.14
C ILE A 101 5.87 32.86 17.81
N ILE A 102 6.83 32.02 17.39
CA ILE A 102 8.20 32.02 17.93
C ILE A 102 8.84 33.41 17.75
N TYR A 103 8.73 33.99 16.55
CA TYR A 103 9.26 35.31 16.25
C TYR A 103 8.61 36.40 17.11
N PHE A 104 7.29 36.35 17.30
CA PHE A 104 6.57 37.30 18.14
C PHE A 104 7.05 37.27 19.60
N PHE A 105 7.23 36.08 20.18
CA PHE A 105 7.76 35.95 21.54
C PHE A 105 9.20 36.43 21.67
N ILE A 106 10.06 36.14 20.70
CA ILE A 106 11.45 36.63 20.69
C ILE A 106 11.46 38.17 20.63
N ARG A 107 10.65 38.77 19.75
CA ARG A 107 10.56 40.23 19.62
C ARG A 107 10.04 40.89 20.88
N ARG A 108 9.01 40.32 21.51
CA ARG A 108 8.45 40.82 22.77
C ARG A 108 9.43 40.75 23.94
N ARG A 109 10.37 39.80 23.95
CA ARG A 109 11.43 39.70 24.98
C ARG A 109 12.61 40.67 24.75
N ARG A 110 12.75 41.26 23.57
CA ARG A 110 13.83 42.21 23.22
C ARG A 110 13.44 43.68 23.36
N ILE A 111 12.15 43.98 23.58
CA ILE A 111 11.61 45.31 23.93
C ILE A 111 11.52 45.38 25.44
#